data_AF-A0A657BBN6-F1
#
_entry.id   AF-A0A657BBN6-F1
#
_cell.length_a   1.000
_cell.length_b   1.000
_cell.length_c   1.000
_cell.angle_alpha   90.00
_cell.angle_beta   90.00
_cell.angle_gamma   90.00
#
_symmetry.space_group_name_H-M   'P 1'
#
loop_
_entity.id
_entity.type
_entity.pdbx_description
1 polymer ?
#
loop_
_entity_poly.entity_id
_entity_poly.type
_entity_poly.pdbx_seq_one_letter_code
_entity_poly.pdbx_strand_id
1 'polypeptide(L)' 'MPSAAIRALERVPGVFVGTGCNGSGIAMSAGYGRVLAELASGQRPYIDIEQYRPERDALADPANSMFRKACAMSRAAKR' A
#
# COMPACT_ATOMS: atom_id res chain seq x y z
N MET A 1 -1.62 -0.07 -12.17
CA MET A 1 -0.56 -0.14 -11.15
C MET A 1 -1.22 -0.32 -9.80
N PRO A 2 -0.77 -1.25 -8.94
CA PRO A 2 -1.26 -1.32 -7.57
C PRO A 2 -0.90 -0.01 -6.87
N SER A 3 -1.90 0.73 -6.44
CA SER A 3 -1.75 2.01 -5.74
C SER A 3 -1.43 1.81 -4.26
N ALA A 4 -1.76 0.65 -3.71
CA ALA A 4 -1.61 0.36 -2.30
C ALA A 4 -0.16 0.15 -1.86
N ALA A 5 0.18 0.59 -0.65
CA ALA A 5 1.45 0.34 -0.01
C ALA A 5 1.24 -0.39 1.32
N ILE A 6 1.94 -1.52 1.52
CA ILE A 6 1.79 -2.37 2.71
C ILE A 6 3.16 -2.79 3.21
N ARG A 7 3.53 -2.38 4.43
CA ARG A 7 4.86 -2.70 4.99
C ARG A 7 5.02 -2.37 6.47
N ALA A 8 6.05 -2.95 7.08
CA ALA A 8 6.63 -2.43 8.32
C ALA A 8 7.51 -1.21 8.04
N LEU A 9 7.45 -0.20 8.91
CA LEU A 9 8.28 1.00 8.81
C LEU A 9 9.60 0.79 9.57
N GLU A 10 10.69 0.56 8.84
CA GLU A 10 12.01 0.30 9.43
C GLU A 10 12.49 1.43 10.35
N ARG A 11 12.14 2.69 10.02
CA ARG A 11 12.51 3.88 10.81
C ARG A 11 11.72 4.05 12.11
N VAL A 12 10.58 3.35 12.25
CA VAL A 12 9.70 3.47 13.42
C VAL A 12 9.24 2.07 13.84
N PRO A 13 9.98 1.40 14.75
CA PRO A 13 9.66 0.04 15.16
C PRO A 13 8.22 -0.10 15.67
N GLY A 14 7.56 -1.20 15.30
CA GLY A 14 6.18 -1.47 15.67
C GLY A 14 5.12 -0.73 14.84
N VAL A 15 5.52 0.12 13.88
CA VAL A 15 4.59 0.78 12.97
C VAL A 15 4.46 -0.01 11.66
N PHE A 16 3.22 -0.27 11.27
CA PHE A 16 2.86 -0.91 10.01
C PHE A 16 1.95 0.00 9.21
N VAL A 17 2.17 0.05 7.90
CA VAL A 17 1.44 0.92 6.98
C VAL A 17 0.65 0.04 6.04
N GLY A 18 -0.64 0.36 5.85
CA GLY A 18 -1.51 -0.15 4.80
C GLY A 18 -2.28 1.02 4.20
N THR A 19 -1.73 1.69 3.20
CA THR A 19 -2.28 2.95 2.64
C THR A 19 -2.33 2.92 1.12
N GLY A 20 -2.75 4.01 0.49
CA GLY A 20 -2.74 4.15 -0.97
C GLY A 20 -3.75 3.24 -1.68
N CYS A 21 -4.79 2.76 -0.99
CA CYS A 21 -5.73 1.80 -1.59
C CYS A 21 -6.59 2.40 -2.72
N ASN A 22 -6.44 3.70 -3.04
CA ASN A 22 -7.12 4.52 -4.06
C ASN A 22 -8.53 4.06 -4.46
N GLY A 23 -9.31 3.59 -3.48
CA GLY A 23 -10.68 3.16 -3.66
C GLY A 23 -11.05 1.70 -3.69
N SER A 24 -10.09 0.79 -3.77
CA SER A 24 -10.33 -0.65 -3.59
C SER A 24 -10.18 -1.09 -2.12
N GLY A 25 -10.03 -0.12 -1.20
CA GLY A 25 -9.75 -0.37 0.21
C GLY A 25 -10.79 -1.25 0.92
N ILE A 26 -12.08 -1.10 0.62
CA ILE A 26 -13.14 -1.96 1.20
C ILE A 26 -13.01 -3.40 0.71
N ALA A 27 -12.95 -3.60 -0.61
CA ALA A 27 -12.85 -4.94 -1.20
C ALA A 27 -11.58 -5.69 -0.77
N MET A 28 -10.47 -4.98 -0.57
CA MET A 28 -9.19 -5.58 -0.17
C MET A 28 -8.91 -5.55 1.34
N SER A 29 -9.79 -4.94 2.13
CA SER A 29 -9.59 -4.71 3.57
C SER A 29 -9.23 -5.97 4.35
N ALA A 30 -9.94 -7.08 4.11
CA ALA A 30 -9.68 -8.35 4.78
C ALA A 30 -8.28 -8.90 4.47
N GLY A 31 -7.87 -8.87 3.19
CA GLY A 31 -6.53 -9.30 2.78
C GLY A 31 -5.44 -8.44 3.40
N TYR A 32 -5.62 -7.12 3.41
CA TYR A 32 -4.68 -6.19 4.03
C TYR A 32 -4.60 -6.36 5.54
N GLY A 33 -5.73 -6.55 6.22
CA GLY A 33 -5.77 -6.83 7.66
C GLY A 33 -4.99 -8.08 8.02
N ARG A 34 -5.13 -9.15 7.23
CA ARG A 34 -4.36 -10.39 7.43
C ARG A 34 -2.85 -10.16 7.27
N VAL A 35 -2.42 -9.51 6.19
CA VAL A 35 -0.99 -9.21 5.96
C VAL A 35 -0.43 -8.36 7.10
N LEU A 36 -1.15 -7.34 7.54
CA LEU A 36 -0.72 -6.47 8.64
C LEU A 36 -0.62 -7.24 9.96
N ALA A 37 -1.56 -8.14 10.25
CA ALA A 37 -1.51 -8.99 11.44
C ALA A 37 -0.33 -9.98 11.40
N GLU A 38 -0.05 -10.57 10.25
CA GLU A 38 1.12 -11.45 10.04
C GLU A 38 2.42 -10.66 10.28
N LEU A 39 2.56 -9.47 9.68
CA LEU A 39 3.71 -8.58 9.90
C LEU A 39 3.86 -8.18 11.37
N ALA A 40 2.77 -7.80 12.04
CA ALA A 40 2.77 -7.41 13.45
C ALA A 40 3.14 -8.57 14.39
N SER A 41 2.85 -9.80 13.98
CA SER A 41 3.17 -11.02 14.74
C SER A 41 4.54 -11.61 14.40
N GLY A 42 5.35 -10.91 13.58
CA GLY A 42 6.65 -11.41 13.11
C GLY A 42 6.54 -12.62 12.17
N GLN A 43 5.36 -12.87 11.61
CA GLN A 43 5.12 -13.94 10.65
C GLN A 43 5.43 -13.49 9.22
N ARG A 44 5.76 -14.45 8.36
CA ARG A 44 5.88 -14.20 6.92
C ARG A 44 4.48 -13.97 6.33
N PRO A 45 4.26 -12.90 5.54
CA PRO A 45 2.99 -12.68 4.86
C PRO A 45 2.58 -13.84 3.94
N TYR A 46 1.28 -14.13 3.86
CA TYR A 46 0.75 -15.22 3.02
C TYR A 46 0.85 -14.97 1.50
N ILE A 47 1.09 -13.71 1.10
CA ILE A 47 1.36 -13.28 -0.28
C ILE A 47 2.72 -12.59 -0.37
N ASP A 48 3.28 -12.53 -1.58
CA ASP A 48 4.41 -11.66 -1.85
C ASP A 48 4.00 -10.18 -1.78
N ILE A 49 4.60 -9.47 -0.81
CA ILE A 49 4.33 -8.06 -0.55
C ILE A 49 5.35 -7.10 -1.17
N GLU A 50 6.37 -7.60 -1.88
CA GLU A 50 7.39 -6.73 -2.50
C GLU A 50 6.78 -5.79 -3.55
N GLN A 51 5.72 -6.23 -4.24
CA GLN A 51 4.95 -5.40 -5.18
C GLN A 51 4.18 -4.24 -4.52
N TYR A 52 4.06 -4.21 -3.18
CA TYR A 52 3.39 -3.14 -2.41
C TYR A 52 4.38 -2.24 -1.70
N ARG A 53 5.67 -2.32 -2.03
CA ARG A 53 6.69 -1.44 -1.46
C ARG A 53 6.46 0.02 -1.82
N PRO A 54 6.51 0.97 -0.88
CA PRO A 54 6.42 2.39 -1.20
C PRO A 54 7.45 2.81 -2.25
N GLU A 55 8.65 2.22 -2.21
CA GLU A 55 9.77 2.54 -3.09
C GLU A 55 9.60 2.04 -4.54
N ARG A 56 8.53 1.29 -4.84
CA ARG A 56 8.28 0.74 -6.19
C ARG A 56 7.93 1.81 -7.22
N ASP A 57 7.39 2.94 -6.76
CA ASP A 57 6.96 4.03 -7.61
C ASP A 57 7.97 5.17 -7.46
N ALA A 58 8.84 5.32 -8.47
CA ALA A 58 9.84 6.37 -8.52
C ALA A 58 9.25 7.78 -8.48
N LEU A 59 7.94 7.92 -8.72
CA LEU A 59 7.22 9.18 -8.65
C LEU A 59 6.46 9.37 -7.34
N ALA A 60 6.60 8.49 -6.33
CA ALA A 60 5.89 8.53 -5.05
C ALA A 60 6.26 9.71 -4.14
N ASP A 61 6.16 10.92 -4.68
CA ASP A 61 6.25 12.19 -4.00
C ASP A 61 4.88 12.88 -4.07
N PRO A 62 4.23 13.15 -2.92
CA PRO A 62 2.96 13.88 -2.88
C PRO A 62 3.02 15.26 -3.57
N ALA A 63 4.18 15.91 -3.59
CA ALA A 63 4.40 17.18 -4.27
C ALA A 63 4.52 17.04 -5.81
N ASN A 64 4.73 15.83 -6.33
CA ASN A 64 4.77 15.56 -7.76
C ASN A 64 3.36 15.57 -8.39
N SER A 65 3.17 16.43 -9.40
CA SER A 65 1.86 16.60 -10.07
C SER A 65 1.44 15.40 -10.91
N MET A 66 2.39 14.65 -11.48
CA MET A 66 2.11 13.41 -12.23
C MET A 66 1.63 12.31 -11.29
N PHE A 67 2.25 12.18 -10.12
CA PHE A 67 1.82 11.24 -9.09
C PHE A 67 0.40 11.53 -8.59
N ARG A 68 0.09 12.81 -8.31
CA ARG A 68 -1.27 13.21 -7.93
C ARG A 68 -2.30 12.89 -9.02
N LYS A 69 -1.98 13.15 -10.29
CA LYS A 69 -2.85 12.79 -11.43
C LYS A 69 -3.05 11.29 -11.53
N ALA A 70 -1.99 10.48 -11.43
CA ALA A 70 -2.08 9.02 -11.45
C ALA A 70 -2.96 8.49 -10.31
N CYS A 71 -2.77 9.03 -9.10
CA CYS A 71 -3.60 8.71 -7.94
C CYS A 71 -5.08 9.04 -8.17
N ALA A 72 -5.38 10.21 -8.73
CA ALA A 72 -6.74 10.64 -9.06
C ALA A 72 -7.38 9.72 -10.12
N MET A 73 -6.66 9.38 -11.18
CA MET A 73 -7.14 8.48 -12.24
C MET A 73 -7.41 7.07 -11.71
N SER A 74 -6.54 6.53 -10.85
CA SER A 74 -6.77 5.23 -10.21
C SER A 74 -8.05 5.22 -9.36
N ARG A 75 -8.42 6.36 -8.76
CA ARG A 75 -9.67 6.50 -8.00
C ARG A 75 -10.88 6.65 -8.91
N ALA A 76 -10.76 7.34 -10.04
CA ALA A 76 -11.86 7.55 -10.98
C ALA A 76 -12.19 6.30 -11.80
N ALA A 77 -11.19 5.48 -12.11
CA ALA A 77 -11.32 4.29 -12.96
C ALA A 77 -11.68 2.99 -12.22
N LYS A 78 -12.17 3.07 -10.97
CA LYS A 78 -12.65 1.89 -10.26
C LYS A 78 -13.84 1.30 -11.02
N ARG A 79 -13.79 0.01 -11.31
CA ARG A 79 -14.89 -0.77 -11.86
C ARG A 79 -15.61 -1.51 -10.74
#